data_AF-A0A2G3J632-F1
#
_entry.id   AF-A0A2G3J632-F1
#
_cell.length_a   1.000
_cell.length_b   1.000
_cell.length_c   1.000
_cell.angle_alpha   90.00
_cell.angle_beta   90.00
_cell.angle_gamma   90.00
#
_symmetry.space_group_name_H-M   'P 1'
#
loop_
_entity.id
_entity.type
_entity.pdbx_description
1 polymer ?
#
loop_
_entity_poly.entity_id
_entity_poly.type
_entity_poly.pdbx_seq_one_letter_code
_entity_poly.pdbx_strand_id
1 'polypeptide(L)'
;MILSRGFFKSIKNNNIYKESDKEWAVELQTYHKYWYDLVVNPKEVAEYFDTRKLIVDYLKKVKNAVEENLEKRFVYFICSRIKVRFNAKKRPRYNPITRKTKIHILIGKEERPETIWCKFFNVTLNKYSNPKLYLTDKYITLTDESGNRTTSSIHDFLDESNINLGISSNVEYVGYTENPHTRPTNGAHTGLSDIFCKVSNENNDILIYFNLFKVTTKTVNNESMLDFIVPNAMTDEIGVELEGNK
;
A
#
# COMPACT_ATOMS: atom_id res chain seq x y z
N MET A 1 26.17 -4.69 15.16
CA MET A 1 26.87 -5.35 14.04
C MET A 1 26.00 -5.11 12.82
N ILE A 2 26.47 -4.32 11.85
CA ILE A 2 25.69 -4.01 10.64
C ILE A 2 25.71 -5.26 9.77
N LEU A 3 24.56 -5.92 9.60
CA LEU A 3 24.42 -7.04 8.67
C LEU A 3 24.44 -6.46 7.26
N SER A 4 25.57 -6.59 6.56
CA SER A 4 25.66 -6.22 5.14
C SER A 4 25.14 -7.34 4.26
N ARG A 5 24.59 -6.97 3.10
CA ARG A 5 24.14 -7.93 2.08
C ARG A 5 25.28 -8.89 1.73
N GLY A 6 25.00 -10.19 1.67
CA GLY A 6 26.03 -11.20 1.37
C GLY A 6 26.95 -11.56 2.54
N PHE A 7 26.59 -11.22 3.79
CA PHE A 7 27.34 -11.62 4.99
C PHE A 7 27.57 -13.15 5.06
N PHE A 8 26.64 -13.95 4.52
CA PHE A 8 26.71 -15.41 4.47
C PHE A 8 27.10 -15.96 3.10
N LYS A 9 27.97 -15.26 2.35
CA LYS A 9 28.54 -15.74 1.07
C LYS A 9 29.19 -17.13 1.16
N SER A 10 29.63 -17.56 2.35
CA SER A 10 30.13 -18.91 2.59
C SER A 10 29.10 -20.00 2.29
N ILE A 11 27.80 -19.74 2.51
CA ILE A 11 26.72 -20.69 2.18
C ILE A 11 26.64 -20.88 0.66
N LYS A 12 26.71 -19.80 -0.12
CA LYS A 12 26.75 -19.85 -1.59
C LYS A 12 27.93 -20.67 -2.11
N ASN A 13 29.03 -20.72 -1.35
CA ASN A 13 30.24 -21.47 -1.73
C ASN A 13 30.24 -22.93 -1.30
N ASN A 14 29.31 -23.36 -0.44
CA ASN A 14 29.18 -24.73 0.00
C ASN A 14 28.77 -25.65 -1.17
N ASN A 15 29.49 -26.76 -1.37
CA ASN A 15 29.24 -27.68 -2.49
C ASN A 15 27.84 -28.31 -2.43
N ILE A 16 27.38 -28.68 -1.23
CA ILE A 16 26.04 -29.24 -1.03
C ILE A 16 24.99 -28.22 -1.49
N TYR A 17 25.11 -26.96 -1.07
CA TYR A 17 24.19 -25.90 -1.50
C TYR A 17 24.24 -25.63 -3.01
N LYS A 18 25.42 -25.68 -3.62
CA LYS A 18 25.61 -25.46 -5.06
C LYS A 18 25.01 -26.56 -5.93
N GLU A 19 25.16 -27.80 -5.51
CA GLU A 19 24.74 -29.00 -6.24
C GLU A 19 23.27 -29.35 -6.00
N SER A 20 22.64 -28.73 -5.00
CA SER A 20 21.22 -28.94 -4.71
C SER A 20 20.32 -28.18 -5.67
N ASP A 21 19.16 -28.78 -5.99
CA ASP A 21 18.07 -28.08 -6.67
C ASP A 21 17.56 -26.91 -5.82
N LYS A 22 17.27 -25.80 -6.50
CA LYS A 22 16.89 -24.53 -5.87
C LYS A 22 15.47 -24.15 -6.26
N GLU A 23 14.61 -24.04 -5.25
CA GLU A 23 13.30 -23.41 -5.36
C GLU A 23 13.40 -21.96 -4.88
N TRP A 24 12.91 -21.03 -5.70
CA TRP A 24 12.86 -19.62 -5.36
C TRP A 24 11.47 -19.24 -4.90
N ALA A 25 11.34 -18.91 -3.61
CA ALA A 25 10.11 -18.41 -3.03
C ALA A 25 10.14 -16.87 -2.96
N VAL A 26 9.20 -16.23 -3.67
CA VAL A 26 9.01 -14.78 -3.65
C VAL A 26 7.75 -14.45 -2.86
N GLU A 27 7.90 -13.79 -1.73
CA GLU A 27 6.82 -13.47 -0.80
C GLU A 27 6.66 -11.96 -0.66
N LEU A 28 5.43 -11.47 -0.70
CA LEU A 28 5.14 -10.08 -0.36
C LEU A 28 5.35 -9.89 1.14
N GLN A 29 6.37 -9.11 1.51
CA GLN A 29 6.69 -8.84 2.90
C GLN A 29 5.78 -7.73 3.45
N THR A 30 5.64 -6.65 2.69
CA THR A 30 4.76 -5.52 3.03
C THR A 30 4.45 -4.70 1.78
N TYR A 31 3.41 -3.88 1.84
CA TYR A 31 3.09 -2.92 0.80
C TYR A 31 2.67 -1.57 1.39
N HIS A 32 2.83 -0.52 0.59
CA HIS A 32 2.39 0.83 0.90
C HIS A 32 1.51 1.33 -0.24
N LYS A 33 0.23 1.56 0.05
CA LYS A 33 -0.77 2.00 -0.92
C LYS A 33 -1.01 3.50 -0.77
N TYR A 34 -1.20 4.19 -1.89
CA TYR A 34 -1.77 5.54 -1.88
C TYR A 34 -2.65 5.77 -3.12
N TRP A 35 -3.63 6.65 -2.97
CA TRP A 35 -4.50 7.06 -4.05
C TRP A 35 -3.89 8.25 -4.80
N TYR A 36 -3.69 8.09 -6.12
CA TYR A 36 -2.96 9.05 -6.95
C TYR A 36 -3.59 10.45 -6.95
N ASP A 37 -4.91 10.54 -6.80
CA ASP A 37 -5.64 11.80 -6.72
C ASP A 37 -5.16 12.67 -5.54
N LEU A 38 -4.74 12.04 -4.43
CA LEU A 38 -4.14 12.72 -3.27
C LEU A 38 -2.77 13.34 -3.59
N VAL A 39 -2.07 12.83 -4.60
CA VAL A 39 -0.78 13.36 -5.03
C VAL A 39 -0.98 14.52 -6.00
N VAL A 40 -1.93 14.41 -6.93
CA VAL A 40 -2.20 15.44 -7.95
C VAL A 40 -2.91 16.66 -7.37
N ASN A 41 -3.84 16.44 -6.43
CA ASN A 41 -4.68 17.47 -5.83
C ASN A 41 -4.39 17.64 -4.31
N PRO A 42 -3.15 18.01 -3.92
CA PRO A 42 -2.70 17.92 -2.54
C PRO A 42 -3.41 18.86 -1.55
N LYS A 43 -4.09 19.90 -2.06
CA LYS A 43 -4.79 20.91 -1.25
C LYS A 43 -6.31 20.71 -1.20
N GLU A 44 -6.84 19.69 -1.85
CA GLU A 44 -8.29 19.45 -1.92
C GLU A 44 -8.84 18.84 -0.61
N VAL A 45 -7.97 18.30 0.24
CA VAL A 45 -8.34 17.60 1.49
C VAL A 45 -8.71 18.60 2.58
N ALA A 46 -7.82 19.55 2.83
CA ALA A 46 -8.01 20.70 3.71
C ALA A 46 -6.83 21.68 3.53
N GLU A 47 -7.05 22.98 3.79
CA GLU A 47 -5.98 24.00 3.70
C GLU A 47 -4.77 23.70 4.62
N TYR A 48 -4.99 22.98 5.71
CA TYR A 48 -3.96 22.62 6.70
C TYR A 48 -3.25 21.29 6.40
N PHE A 49 -3.55 20.63 5.28
CA PHE A 49 -3.16 19.25 5.04
C PHE A 49 -2.59 19.06 3.62
N ASP A 50 -1.28 18.85 3.50
CA ASP A 50 -0.61 18.50 2.24
C ASP A 50 -0.41 16.98 2.17
N THR A 51 -1.33 16.29 1.49
CA THR A 51 -1.27 14.83 1.31
C THR A 51 -0.04 14.38 0.56
N ARG A 52 0.43 15.14 -0.43
CA ARG A 52 1.62 14.79 -1.20
C ARG A 52 2.84 14.78 -0.29
N LYS A 53 3.02 15.82 0.53
CA LYS A 53 4.13 15.89 1.48
C LYS A 53 4.11 14.71 2.46
N LEU A 54 2.94 14.35 2.99
CA LEU A 54 2.79 13.21 3.90
C LEU A 54 3.20 11.89 3.24
N ILE A 55 2.74 11.63 2.01
CA ILE A 55 3.11 10.43 1.25
C ILE A 55 4.62 10.41 1.00
N VAL A 56 5.21 11.53 0.58
CA VAL A 56 6.65 11.63 0.32
C VAL A 56 7.47 11.39 1.59
N ASP A 57 7.12 12.03 2.70
CA ASP A 57 7.83 11.90 3.97
C ASP A 57 7.70 10.48 4.54
N TYR A 58 6.55 9.84 4.37
CA TYR A 58 6.36 8.44 4.72
C TYR A 58 7.24 7.52 3.87
N LEU A 59 7.26 7.68 2.55
CA LEU A 59 8.09 6.86 1.66
C LEU A 59 9.60 7.08 1.89
N LYS A 60 10.02 8.28 2.32
CA LYS A 60 11.40 8.50 2.79
C LYS A 60 11.71 7.68 4.03
N LYS A 61 10.82 7.65 5.02
CA LYS A 61 11.01 6.83 6.23
C LYS A 61 11.08 5.34 5.90
N VAL A 62 10.18 4.86 5.03
CA VAL A 62 10.20 3.47 4.55
C VAL A 62 11.50 3.16 3.82
N LYS A 63 11.94 4.05 2.91
CA LYS A 63 13.21 3.90 2.20
C LYS A 63 14.39 3.78 3.17
N ASN A 64 14.51 4.72 4.10
CA ASN A 64 15.61 4.72 5.07
C ASN A 64 15.60 3.42 5.91
N ALA A 65 14.44 2.99 6.39
CA ALA A 65 14.32 1.75 7.16
C ALA A 65 14.71 0.51 6.33
N VAL A 66 14.42 0.50 5.03
CA VAL A 66 14.87 -0.56 4.12
C VAL A 66 16.38 -0.50 3.93
N GLU A 67 16.94 0.64 3.55
CA GLU A 67 18.38 0.82 3.30
C GLU A 67 19.25 0.56 4.54
N GLU A 68 18.77 0.88 5.74
CA GLU A 68 19.46 0.59 7.01
C GLU A 68 19.61 -0.91 7.28
N ASN A 69 18.71 -1.73 6.74
CA ASN A 69 18.69 -3.17 7.00
C ASN A 69 19.22 -3.98 5.82
N LEU A 70 18.81 -3.64 4.58
CA LEU A 70 19.16 -4.35 3.35
C LEU A 70 18.95 -3.45 2.12
N GLU A 71 19.93 -3.42 1.21
CA GLU A 71 19.75 -2.80 -0.11
C GLU A 71 18.72 -3.62 -0.92
N LYS A 72 17.46 -3.14 -0.92
CA LYS A 72 16.33 -3.71 -1.67
C LYS A 72 15.69 -2.66 -2.56
N ARG A 73 15.31 -3.07 -3.76
CA ARG A 73 14.49 -2.27 -4.68
C ARG A 73 13.01 -2.44 -4.35
N PHE A 74 12.25 -1.35 -4.45
CA PHE A 74 10.79 -1.38 -4.35
C PHE A 74 10.19 -1.77 -5.69
N VAL A 75 9.28 -2.74 -5.69
CA VAL A 75 8.48 -3.07 -6.86
C VAL A 75 7.14 -2.35 -6.73
N TYR A 76 6.81 -1.45 -7.66
CA TYR A 76 5.56 -0.70 -7.59
C TYR A 76 4.57 -1.11 -8.66
N PHE A 77 3.30 -1.15 -8.27
CA PHE A 77 2.17 -1.41 -9.15
C PHE A 77 1.35 -0.14 -9.30
N ILE A 78 1.01 0.20 -10.54
CA ILE A 78 -0.05 1.18 -10.82
C ILE A 78 -1.29 0.37 -11.12
N CYS A 79 -2.33 0.62 -10.34
CA CYS A 79 -3.56 -0.13 -10.41
C CYS A 79 -4.73 0.79 -10.75
N SER A 80 -5.62 0.33 -11.64
CA SER A 80 -6.95 0.91 -11.79
C SER A 80 -7.93 0.22 -10.86
N ARG A 81 -8.89 0.96 -10.31
CA ARG A 81 -9.99 0.44 -9.51
C ARG A 81 -11.26 1.18 -9.88
N ILE A 82 -12.40 0.49 -9.89
CA ILE A 82 -13.70 1.16 -10.06
C ILE A 82 -13.80 2.31 -9.07
N LYS A 83 -14.19 3.49 -9.56
CA LYS A 83 -14.30 4.71 -8.76
C LYS A 83 -15.24 4.51 -7.57
N VAL A 84 -14.84 5.00 -6.39
CA VAL A 84 -15.70 4.99 -5.19
C VAL A 84 -15.72 6.37 -4.55
N ARG A 85 -16.91 6.88 -4.23
CA ARG A 85 -17.08 8.17 -3.54
C ARG A 85 -18.04 8.04 -2.37
N PHE A 86 -17.85 8.85 -1.33
CA PHE A 86 -18.88 9.02 -0.31
C PHE A 86 -20.04 9.81 -0.93
N ASN A 87 -21.27 9.44 -0.58
CA ASN A 87 -22.44 10.19 -1.00
C ASN A 87 -22.67 11.37 -0.03
N ALA A 88 -21.99 12.50 -0.28
CA ALA A 88 -22.12 13.70 0.55
C ALA A 88 -23.55 14.29 0.58
N LYS A 89 -24.40 13.94 -0.40
CA LYS A 89 -25.81 14.35 -0.44
C LYS A 89 -26.67 13.61 0.60
N LYS A 90 -26.20 12.47 1.13
CA LYS A 90 -26.92 11.66 2.13
C LYS A 90 -26.17 11.62 3.46
N ARG A 91 -26.79 12.19 4.50
CA ARG A 91 -26.20 12.20 5.85
C ARG A 91 -26.06 10.78 6.43
N PRO A 92 -24.93 10.46 7.10
CA PRO A 92 -24.80 9.24 7.87
C PRO A 92 -25.87 9.11 8.96
N ARG A 93 -26.25 7.88 9.30
CA ARG A 93 -27.25 7.60 10.33
C ARG A 93 -26.72 6.62 11.37
N TYR A 94 -26.65 7.06 12.62
CA TYR A 94 -26.27 6.22 13.74
C TYR A 94 -27.48 5.43 14.27
N ASN A 95 -27.28 4.14 14.56
CA ASN A 95 -28.26 3.30 15.23
C ASN A 95 -27.81 3.08 16.70
N PRO A 96 -28.53 3.59 17.70
CA PRO A 96 -28.13 3.48 19.11
C PRO A 96 -28.17 2.05 19.67
N ILE A 97 -29.02 1.18 19.09
CA ILE A 97 -29.16 -0.22 19.54
C ILE A 97 -27.97 -1.05 19.06
N THR A 98 -27.66 -0.99 17.77
CA THR A 98 -26.56 -1.77 17.18
C THR A 98 -25.20 -1.09 17.30
N ARG A 99 -25.20 0.19 17.68
CA ARG A 99 -24.05 1.11 17.70
C ARG A 99 -23.34 1.24 16.35
N LYS A 100 -24.04 0.92 15.26
CA LYS A 100 -23.52 1.01 13.89
C LYS A 100 -23.92 2.33 13.27
N THR A 101 -23.01 2.92 12.51
CA THR A 101 -23.28 4.06 11.65
C THR A 101 -23.40 3.61 10.21
N LYS A 102 -24.54 3.95 9.60
CA LYS A 102 -24.81 3.78 8.18
C LYS A 102 -24.16 4.92 7.40
N ILE A 103 -23.29 4.60 6.45
CA ILE A 103 -22.67 5.57 5.53
C ILE A 103 -23.05 5.18 4.11
N HIS A 104 -23.37 6.19 3.30
CA HIS A 104 -23.74 6.00 1.90
C HIS A 104 -22.55 6.27 1.00
N ILE A 105 -22.34 5.39 0.01
CA ILE A 105 -21.28 5.53 -1.00
C ILE A 105 -21.87 5.39 -2.41
N LEU A 106 -21.11 5.80 -3.41
CA LEU A 106 -21.40 5.72 -4.83
C LEU A 106 -20.28 4.93 -5.50
N ILE A 107 -20.63 3.97 -6.36
CA ILE A 107 -19.67 3.10 -7.04
C ILE A 107 -19.78 3.26 -8.56
N GLY A 108 -18.63 3.48 -9.21
CA GLY A 108 -18.47 3.60 -10.64
C GLY A 108 -18.98 4.93 -11.21
N LYS A 109 -18.89 5.07 -12.54
CA LYS A 109 -19.35 6.27 -13.26
C LYS A 109 -20.86 6.49 -13.16
N GLU A 110 -21.64 5.40 -13.13
CA GLU A 110 -23.10 5.46 -12.99
C GLU A 110 -23.56 5.85 -11.56
N GLU A 111 -22.62 6.15 -10.66
CA GLU A 111 -22.89 6.50 -9.25
C GLU A 111 -23.83 5.50 -8.56
N ARG A 112 -23.62 4.20 -8.78
CA ARG A 112 -24.49 3.16 -8.22
C ARG A 112 -24.51 3.28 -6.69
N PRO A 113 -25.67 3.52 -6.05
CA PRO A 113 -25.73 3.80 -4.63
C PRO A 113 -25.54 2.52 -3.82
N GLU A 114 -24.64 2.57 -2.85
CA GLU A 114 -24.36 1.47 -1.93
C GLU A 114 -24.32 1.97 -0.48
N THR A 115 -24.38 1.03 0.47
CA THR A 115 -24.35 1.33 1.91
C THR A 115 -23.28 0.50 2.60
N ILE A 116 -22.49 1.17 3.43
CA ILE A 116 -21.55 0.53 4.34
C ILE A 116 -21.96 0.78 5.79
N TRP A 117 -21.59 -0.13 6.68
CA TRP A 117 -21.89 -0.06 8.11
C TRP A 117 -20.61 -0.16 8.91
N CYS A 118 -20.35 0.82 9.76
CA CYS A 118 -19.14 0.88 10.60
C CYS A 118 -19.50 1.07 12.07
N LYS A 119 -18.57 0.72 12.95
CA LYS A 119 -18.58 1.10 14.37
C LYS A 119 -17.34 1.92 14.64
N PHE A 120 -17.46 2.98 15.43
CA PHE A 120 -16.33 3.82 15.79
C PHE A 120 -15.92 3.54 17.23
N PHE A 121 -14.63 3.29 17.44
CA PHE A 121 -14.07 3.02 18.76
C PHE A 121 -13.13 4.16 19.16
N ASN A 122 -13.38 4.78 20.30
CA ASN A 122 -12.50 5.76 20.89
C ASN A 122 -11.48 5.04 21.77
N VAL A 123 -10.22 5.03 21.34
CA VAL A 123 -9.11 4.36 22.04
C VAL A 123 -8.84 5.02 23.39
N THR A 124 -8.83 6.35 23.45
CA THR A 124 -8.57 7.12 24.68
C THR A 124 -9.60 6.85 25.77
N LEU A 125 -10.88 6.76 25.39
CA LEU A 125 -11.99 6.50 26.31
C LEU A 125 -12.33 5.00 26.42
N ASN A 126 -11.61 4.14 25.72
CA ASN A 126 -11.81 2.69 25.64
C ASN A 126 -13.28 2.27 25.45
N LYS A 127 -14.02 2.98 24.58
CA LYS A 127 -15.46 2.74 24.35
C LYS A 127 -15.86 2.96 22.89
N TYR A 128 -16.94 2.30 22.48
CA TYR A 128 -17.61 2.68 21.23
C TYR A 128 -18.24 4.07 21.36
N SER A 129 -18.04 4.88 20.34
CA SER A 129 -18.51 6.27 20.29
C SER A 129 -19.32 6.52 19.01
N ASN A 130 -19.99 7.67 18.99
CA ASN A 130 -20.68 8.20 17.83
C ASN A 130 -20.06 9.56 17.46
N PRO A 131 -18.87 9.57 16.81
CA PRO A 131 -18.20 10.81 16.46
C PRO A 131 -19.03 11.62 15.46
N LYS A 132 -18.86 12.94 15.45
CA LYS A 132 -19.45 13.77 14.41
C LYS A 132 -18.76 13.47 13.08
N LEU A 133 -19.54 13.18 12.05
CA LEU A 133 -19.04 12.87 10.72
C LEU A 133 -19.24 14.04 9.77
N TYR A 134 -18.18 14.41 9.06
CA TYR A 134 -18.22 15.29 7.91
C TYR A 134 -17.72 14.52 6.68
N LEU A 135 -18.45 14.59 5.57
CA LEU A 135 -18.14 13.85 4.35
C LEU A 135 -18.00 14.84 3.20
N THR A 136 -16.91 14.71 2.44
CA THR A 136 -16.86 15.12 1.03
C THR A 136 -17.02 13.87 0.16
N ASP A 137 -16.96 13.98 -1.16
CA ASP A 137 -16.97 12.81 -2.05
C ASP A 137 -15.72 11.92 -1.87
N LYS A 138 -14.56 12.50 -1.52
CA LYS A 138 -13.28 11.79 -1.37
C LYS A 138 -12.90 11.47 0.07
N TYR A 139 -13.39 12.24 1.05
CA TYR A 139 -12.90 12.19 2.44
C TYR A 139 -14.00 12.02 3.46
N ILE A 140 -13.62 11.40 4.58
CA ILE A 140 -14.39 11.39 5.82
C ILE A 140 -13.55 12.03 6.92
N THR A 141 -14.12 13.02 7.60
CA THR A 141 -13.55 13.62 8.80
C THR A 141 -14.40 13.24 10.02
N LEU A 142 -13.75 12.66 11.01
CA LEU A 142 -14.31 12.32 12.32
C LEU A 142 -13.93 13.43 13.30
N THR A 143 -14.89 13.96 14.05
CA THR A 143 -14.60 14.78 15.24
C THR A 143 -15.00 14.00 16.48
N ASP A 144 -14.03 13.77 17.37
CA ASP A 144 -14.25 13.07 18.64
C ASP A 144 -14.93 13.96 19.70
N GLU A 145 -15.23 13.38 20.87
CA GLU A 145 -15.85 14.09 22.01
C GLU A 145 -14.95 15.22 22.56
N SER A 146 -13.63 15.15 22.33
CA SER A 146 -12.64 16.14 22.74
C SER A 146 -12.41 17.24 21.70
N GLY A 147 -13.06 17.16 20.54
CA GLY A 147 -12.91 18.10 19.43
C GLY A 147 -11.75 17.80 18.49
N ASN A 148 -10.98 16.72 18.71
CA ASN A 148 -9.91 16.31 17.80
C ASN A 148 -10.50 15.83 16.48
N ARG A 149 -9.80 16.15 15.38
CA ARG A 149 -10.23 15.80 14.02
C ARG A 149 -9.28 14.78 13.40
N THR A 150 -9.85 13.75 12.80
CA THR A 150 -9.12 12.75 12.01
C THR A 150 -9.77 12.65 10.66
N THR A 151 -8.98 12.75 9.59
CA THR A 151 -9.46 12.70 8.21
C THR A 151 -8.82 11.53 7.47
N SER A 152 -9.62 10.73 6.79
CA SER A 152 -9.17 9.63 5.93
C SER A 152 -9.77 9.77 4.54
N SER A 153 -9.03 9.35 3.51
CA SER A 153 -9.62 9.17 2.17
C SER A 153 -10.61 8.00 2.18
N ILE A 154 -11.51 7.93 1.21
CA ILE A 154 -12.46 6.81 1.12
C ILE A 154 -11.74 5.47 0.99
N HIS A 155 -10.66 5.39 0.22
CA HIS A 155 -9.90 4.16 0.03
C HIS A 155 -9.16 3.74 1.29
N ASP A 156 -8.66 4.69 2.09
CA ASP A 156 -8.00 4.37 3.35
C ASP A 156 -9.04 3.99 4.42
N PHE A 157 -10.16 4.72 4.48
CA PHE A 157 -11.26 4.40 5.38
C PHE A 157 -11.83 3.00 5.17
N LEU A 158 -12.01 2.59 3.91
CA LEU A 158 -12.51 1.25 3.58
C LEU A 158 -11.52 0.16 4.01
N ASP A 159 -10.22 0.36 3.78
CA ASP A 159 -9.18 -0.59 4.18
C ASP A 159 -9.02 -0.66 5.71
N GLU A 160 -8.91 0.48 6.38
CA GLU A 160 -8.80 0.59 7.86
C GLU A 160 -10.02 -0.01 8.56
N SER A 161 -11.20 0.09 7.94
CA SER A 161 -12.45 -0.47 8.45
C SER A 161 -12.69 -1.93 8.03
N ASN A 162 -11.77 -2.53 7.26
CA ASN A 162 -11.91 -3.87 6.67
C ASN A 162 -13.24 -4.06 5.91
N ILE A 163 -13.64 -3.06 5.14
CA ILE A 163 -14.88 -3.07 4.34
C ILE A 163 -14.55 -3.51 2.92
N ASN A 164 -14.98 -4.73 2.57
CA ASN A 164 -14.85 -5.25 1.22
C ASN A 164 -16.11 -4.93 0.40
N LEU A 165 -15.94 -4.13 -0.66
CA LEU A 165 -17.00 -3.76 -1.61
C LEU A 165 -17.18 -4.78 -2.75
N GLY A 166 -16.41 -5.87 -2.76
CA GLY A 166 -16.39 -6.85 -3.85
C GLY A 166 -15.76 -6.33 -5.15
N ILE A 167 -15.01 -5.23 -5.07
CA ILE A 167 -14.32 -4.61 -6.22
C ILE A 167 -12.81 -4.87 -6.14
N SER A 168 -12.26 -5.41 -7.22
CA SER A 168 -10.84 -5.65 -7.39
C SER A 168 -10.13 -4.45 -8.02
N SER A 169 -8.81 -4.43 -7.88
CA SER A 169 -7.92 -3.54 -8.63
C SER A 169 -7.27 -4.33 -9.77
N ASN A 170 -7.16 -3.72 -10.94
CA ASN A 170 -6.41 -4.29 -12.07
C ASN A 170 -5.01 -3.68 -12.08
N VAL A 171 -3.98 -4.51 -12.22
CA VAL A 171 -2.60 -4.05 -12.37
C VAL A 171 -2.41 -3.59 -13.81
N GLU A 172 -2.23 -2.28 -13.99
CA GLU A 172 -2.02 -1.66 -15.31
C GLU A 172 -0.54 -1.60 -15.66
N TYR A 173 0.32 -1.55 -14.63
CA TYR A 173 1.76 -1.47 -14.81
C TYR A 173 2.51 -1.95 -13.59
N VAL A 174 3.67 -2.56 -13.86
CA VAL A 174 4.65 -2.99 -12.88
C VAL A 174 5.99 -2.32 -13.21
N GLY A 175 6.58 -1.67 -12.21
CA GLY A 175 7.93 -1.13 -12.31
C GLY A 175 8.72 -1.37 -11.04
N TYR A 176 9.99 -0.97 -11.04
CA TYR A 176 10.86 -1.01 -9.88
C TYR A 176 11.57 0.33 -9.67
N THR A 177 11.94 0.62 -8.43
CA THR A 177 12.67 1.85 -8.08
C THR A 177 13.44 1.71 -6.76
N GLU A 178 14.59 2.35 -6.70
CA GLU A 178 15.34 2.59 -5.44
C GLU A 178 14.83 3.85 -4.70
N ASN A 179 14.11 4.72 -5.41
CA ASN A 179 13.68 6.02 -4.90
C ASN A 179 12.14 6.13 -4.94
N PRO A 180 11.42 5.37 -4.10
CA PRO A 180 9.96 5.36 -4.10
C PRO A 180 9.36 6.73 -3.77
N HIS A 181 10.08 7.59 -3.03
CA HIS A 181 9.60 8.92 -2.62
C HIS A 181 9.63 9.97 -3.74
N THR A 182 10.48 9.81 -4.77
CA THR A 182 10.55 10.75 -5.92
C THR A 182 9.74 10.27 -7.12
N ARG A 183 9.52 8.96 -7.24
CA ARG A 183 8.84 8.35 -8.39
C ARG A 183 7.41 8.88 -8.64
N PRO A 184 6.56 9.10 -7.62
CA PRO A 184 5.19 9.54 -7.81
C PRO A 184 5.06 11.03 -8.14
N THR A 185 6.12 11.82 -7.91
CA THR A 185 6.05 13.29 -7.84
C THR A 185 6.93 14.01 -8.87
N ASN A 186 7.93 13.34 -9.43
CA ASN A 186 8.91 13.96 -10.34
C ASN A 186 8.36 14.17 -11.76
N GLY A 187 7.35 13.41 -12.22
CA GLY A 187 6.84 13.53 -13.60
C GLY A 187 7.85 13.14 -14.71
N ALA A 188 9.12 12.90 -14.36
CA ALA A 188 10.20 12.50 -15.27
C ALA A 188 10.07 11.07 -15.85
N HIS A 189 9.05 10.31 -15.46
CA HIS A 189 8.78 9.01 -16.05
C HIS A 189 7.62 9.10 -17.04
N THR A 190 7.97 9.29 -18.31
CA THR A 190 7.04 9.29 -19.45
C THR A 190 6.10 8.08 -19.44
N GLY A 191 6.62 6.88 -19.14
CA GLY A 191 5.78 5.68 -19.04
C GLY A 191 4.70 5.75 -17.95
N LEU A 192 4.99 6.36 -16.78
CA LEU A 192 4.01 6.60 -15.71
C LEU A 192 2.95 7.60 -16.18
N SER A 193 3.38 8.71 -16.79
CA SER A 193 2.49 9.73 -17.35
C SER A 193 1.57 9.17 -18.45
N ASP A 194 2.07 8.29 -19.31
CA ASP A 194 1.27 7.66 -20.37
C ASP A 194 0.21 6.71 -19.81
N ILE A 195 0.54 5.96 -18.75
CA ILE A 195 -0.43 5.10 -18.04
C ILE A 195 -1.44 5.96 -17.31
N PHE A 196 -1.03 7.03 -16.63
CA PHE A 196 -1.97 7.96 -16.02
C PHE A 196 -2.89 8.58 -17.07
N CYS A 197 -2.39 9.00 -18.23
CA CYS A 197 -3.23 9.51 -19.33
C CYS A 197 -4.19 8.45 -19.89
N LYS A 198 -3.79 7.17 -19.98
CA LYS A 198 -4.64 6.08 -20.48
C LYS A 198 -5.69 5.60 -19.47
N VAL A 199 -5.31 5.57 -18.18
CA VAL A 199 -6.10 4.96 -17.10
C VAL A 199 -6.94 5.99 -16.36
N SER A 200 -6.54 7.27 -16.35
CA SER A 200 -7.29 8.39 -15.78
C SER A 200 -8.48 8.74 -16.67
N ASN A 201 -9.42 7.81 -16.79
CA ASN A 201 -10.74 8.05 -17.32
C ASN A 201 -11.72 8.32 -16.16
N GLU A 202 -12.90 8.83 -16.47
CA GLU A 202 -13.92 9.15 -15.45
C GLU A 202 -14.40 7.93 -14.64
N ASN A 203 -14.05 6.70 -15.01
CA ASN A 203 -14.61 5.48 -14.45
C ASN A 203 -13.78 4.94 -13.28
N ASN A 204 -12.49 5.25 -13.22
CA ASN A 204 -11.54 4.58 -12.35
C ASN A 204 -10.78 5.54 -11.43
N ASP A 205 -10.52 5.07 -10.21
CA ASP A 205 -9.51 5.62 -9.35
C ASP A 205 -8.17 4.91 -9.61
N ILE A 206 -7.07 5.65 -9.48
CA ILE A 206 -5.73 5.11 -9.66
C ILE A 206 -5.05 4.94 -8.30
N LEU A 207 -4.73 3.70 -7.95
CA LEU A 207 -4.04 3.35 -6.72
C LEU A 207 -2.62 2.92 -7.06
N ILE A 208 -1.65 3.33 -6.26
CA ILE A 208 -0.27 2.93 -6.45
C ILE A 208 0.19 2.19 -5.20
N TYR A 209 0.77 1.03 -5.42
CA TYR A 209 1.28 0.15 -4.39
C TYR A 209 2.80 0.09 -4.51
N PHE A 210 3.52 0.44 -3.46
CA PHE A 210 4.95 0.14 -3.32
C PHE A 210 5.09 -1.14 -2.51
N ASN A 211 5.52 -2.21 -3.16
CA ASN A 211 5.67 -3.53 -2.59
C ASN A 211 7.12 -3.81 -2.25
N LEU A 212 7.32 -4.40 -1.08
CA LEU A 212 8.59 -4.97 -0.67
C LEU A 212 8.47 -6.49 -0.71
N PHE A 213 9.29 -7.12 -1.55
CA PHE A 213 9.34 -8.56 -1.63
C PHE A 213 10.50 -9.12 -0.81
N LYS A 214 10.31 -10.35 -0.33
CA LYS A 214 11.35 -11.18 0.25
C LYS A 214 11.55 -12.36 -0.70
N VAL A 215 12.78 -12.51 -1.16
CA VAL A 215 13.20 -13.65 -1.99
C VAL A 215 13.99 -14.60 -1.11
N THR A 216 13.57 -15.86 -1.08
CA THR A 216 14.21 -16.92 -0.30
C THR A 216 14.52 -18.08 -1.22
N THR A 217 15.75 -18.56 -1.20
CA THR A 217 16.13 -19.80 -1.85
C THR A 217 15.91 -20.95 -0.88
N LYS A 218 15.18 -21.97 -1.30
CA LYS A 218 15.00 -23.23 -0.60
C LYS A 218 15.72 -24.32 -1.38
N THR A 219 16.52 -25.11 -0.71
CA THR A 219 17.14 -26.30 -1.29
C THR A 219 16.84 -27.49 -0.40
N VAL A 220 16.43 -28.59 -1.03
CA VAL A 220 16.27 -29.88 -0.36
C VAL A 220 17.28 -30.83 -0.98
N ASN A 221 18.22 -31.33 -0.18
CA ASN A 221 19.18 -32.32 -0.63
C ASN A 221 18.93 -33.65 0.06
N ASN A 222 18.24 -34.53 -0.65
CA ASN A 222 17.86 -35.85 -0.15
C ASN A 222 19.08 -36.78 0.07
N GLU A 223 20.22 -36.51 -0.59
CA GLU A 223 21.43 -37.32 -0.45
C GLU A 223 22.26 -36.93 0.78
N SER A 224 22.34 -35.63 1.09
CA SER A 224 23.14 -35.12 2.21
C SER A 224 22.34 -34.89 3.51
N MET A 225 21.02 -35.11 3.51
CA MET A 225 20.12 -34.82 4.64
C MET A 225 20.24 -33.37 5.17
N LEU A 226 20.59 -32.43 4.30
CA LEU A 226 20.78 -31.02 4.65
C LEU A 226 19.91 -30.15 3.77
N ASP A 227 19.05 -29.38 4.41
CA ASP A 227 18.17 -28.42 3.76
C ASP A 227 18.61 -27.00 4.07
N PHE A 228 18.57 -26.13 3.06
CA PHE A 228 18.91 -24.72 3.22
C PHE A 228 17.69 -23.87 2.92
N ILE A 229 17.40 -22.91 3.81
CA ILE A 229 16.40 -21.86 3.59
C ILE A 229 17.10 -20.54 3.82
N VAL A 230 17.46 -19.86 2.73
CA VAL A 230 18.37 -18.72 2.79
C VAL A 230 17.74 -17.52 2.08
N PRO A 231 17.47 -16.42 2.79
CA PRO A 231 17.07 -15.17 2.17
C PRO A 231 18.17 -14.67 1.21
N ASN A 232 17.79 -14.24 0.00
CA ASN A 232 18.78 -13.78 -0.99
C ASN A 232 19.66 -12.63 -0.46
N ALA A 233 19.08 -11.77 0.38
CA ALA A 233 19.79 -10.73 1.11
C ALA A 233 21.00 -11.22 1.93
N MET A 234 20.98 -12.46 2.42
CA MET A 234 22.06 -13.04 3.22
C MET A 234 23.22 -13.55 2.38
N THR A 235 22.96 -14.08 1.18
CA THR A 235 23.97 -14.71 0.30
C THR A 235 24.39 -13.85 -0.88
N ASP A 236 23.56 -12.88 -1.26
CA ASP A 236 23.69 -12.11 -2.51
C ASP A 236 23.81 -13.05 -3.72
N GLU A 237 22.92 -14.05 -3.78
CA GLU A 237 22.93 -15.04 -4.84
C GLU A 237 22.49 -14.43 -6.18
N ILE A 238 21.39 -13.68 -6.16
CA ILE A 238 21.02 -12.68 -7.18
C ILE A 238 21.52 -11.32 -6.71
N GLY A 239 22.34 -10.66 -7.54
CA GLY A 239 22.79 -9.29 -7.24
C GLY A 239 21.62 -8.29 -7.25
N VAL A 240 21.72 -7.24 -6.44
CA VAL A 240 20.70 -6.16 -6.33
C VAL A 240 20.26 -5.64 -7.71
N GLU A 241 21.19 -5.50 -8.64
CA GLU A 241 20.93 -5.01 -9.99
C GLU A 241 20.02 -5.92 -10.81
N LEU A 242 20.06 -7.23 -10.54
CA LEU A 242 19.25 -8.25 -11.21
C LEU A 242 17.92 -8.50 -10.49
N GLU A 243 17.77 -8.07 -9.23
CA GLU A 243 16.50 -8.09 -8.51
C GLU A 243 15.51 -7.10 -9.14
N GLY A 244 14.68 -7.59 -10.07
CA GLY A 244 13.65 -6.81 -10.76
C GLY A 244 13.91 -6.57 -12.25
N ASN A 245 15.05 -7.05 -12.79
CA ASN A 245 15.22 -7.17 -14.23
C ASN A 245 14.46 -8.41 -14.74
N LYS A 246 13.79 -8.26 -15.89
CA LYS A 246 13.17 -9.37 -16.62
C LYS A 246 14.21 -10.27 -17.26
#